data_AF-A0A7W3IHD9-F1
#
_entry.id   AF-A0A7W3IHD9-F1
#
_cell.length_a   1.000
_cell.length_b   1.000
_cell.length_c   1.000
_cell.angle_alpha   90.00
_cell.angle_beta   90.00
_cell.angle_gamma   90.00
#
_symmetry.space_group_name_H-M   'P 1'
#
loop_
_entity.id
_entity.type
_entity.pdbx_description
1 polymer ?
#
loop_
_entity_poly.entity_id
_entity_poly.type
_entity_poly.pdbx_seq_one_letter_code
_entity_poly.pdbx_strand_id
1 'polypeptide(L)'
;MKSLQITFEPGLTRNATLRDHLAAMVHRGAGLTAVAGQLDMAPSKLSEKLAGCDSGGKLRGLSIDDLERYIAVTKDVSPVHYLIERYLITPEAASAEALAELHKNLSALSGTLAKMGIRWP
;
A
#
# COMPACT_ATOMS: atom_id res chain seq x y z
N MET A 1 -26.38 3.15 12.69
CA MET A 1 -25.49 2.53 11.69
C MET A 1 -24.35 3.51 11.46
N LYS A 2 -23.10 3.13 11.75
CA LYS A 2 -21.94 3.98 11.45
C LYS A 2 -21.55 3.71 9.99
N SER A 3 -21.71 4.70 9.10
CA SER A 3 -21.19 4.62 7.73
C SER A 3 -19.69 4.91 7.76
N LEU A 4 -18.88 4.01 7.20
CA LEU A 4 -17.44 4.18 7.10
C LEU A 4 -17.13 4.65 5.67
N GLN A 5 -16.76 5.92 5.51
CA GLN A 5 -16.25 6.41 4.23
C GLN A 5 -14.76 6.08 4.17
N ILE A 6 -14.40 5.14 3.29
CA ILE A 6 -13.01 4.78 3.01
C ILE A 6 -12.60 5.57 1.78
N THR A 7 -11.74 6.58 1.95
CA THR A 7 -11.05 7.19 0.83
C THR A 7 -9.92 6.26 0.43
N PHE A 8 -10.14 5.52 -0.65
CA PHE A 8 -9.18 4.56 -1.17
C PHE A 8 -8.07 5.30 -1.93
N GLU A 9 -6.82 5.10 -1.53
CA GLU A 9 -5.66 5.63 -2.24
C GLU A 9 -5.07 4.49 -3.08
N PRO A 10 -5.22 4.54 -4.42
CA PRO A 10 -4.76 3.45 -5.29
C PRO A 10 -3.24 3.38 -5.36
N GLY A 11 -2.70 2.16 -5.51
CA GLY A 11 -1.28 1.93 -5.75
C GLY A 11 -0.47 1.55 -4.50
N LEU A 12 -1.13 1.13 -3.43
CA LEU A 12 -0.45 0.62 -2.22
C LEU A 12 0.11 -0.79 -2.47
N THR A 13 -0.45 -1.54 -3.42
CA THR A 13 0.02 -2.89 -3.82
C THR A 13 1.32 -2.94 -4.61
N ARG A 14 2.00 -1.80 -4.84
CA ARG A 14 3.34 -1.75 -5.46
C ARG A 14 4.37 -2.60 -4.71
N ASN A 15 4.14 -2.87 -3.42
CA ASN A 15 5.01 -3.67 -2.58
C ASN A 15 4.57 -5.14 -2.58
N ALA A 16 5.54 -6.05 -2.75
CA ALA A 16 5.30 -7.49 -2.93
C ALA A 16 4.59 -8.14 -1.72
N THR A 17 4.77 -7.60 -0.51
CA THR A 17 4.12 -8.08 0.71
C THR A 17 3.68 -6.92 1.62
N LEU A 18 2.72 -7.18 2.51
CA LEU A 18 2.32 -6.22 3.56
C LEU A 18 3.51 -5.81 4.43
N ARG A 19 4.43 -6.74 4.69
CA ARG A 19 5.67 -6.48 5.44
C ARG A 19 6.55 -5.46 4.72
N ASP A 20 6.74 -5.61 3.42
CA ASP A 20 7.53 -4.63 2.63
C ASP A 20 6.83 -3.27 2.58
N HIS A 21 5.49 -3.26 2.58
CA HIS A 21 4.71 -2.03 2.68
C HIS A 21 4.93 -1.31 4.02
N LEU A 22 4.84 -2.03 5.13
CA LEU A 22 5.16 -1.48 6.45
C LEU A 22 6.60 -0.97 6.53
N ALA A 23 7.56 -1.72 5.97
CA ALA A 23 8.95 -1.28 5.93
C ALA A 23 9.10 0.05 5.17
N ALA A 24 8.49 0.15 3.99
CA ALA A 24 8.51 1.38 3.20
C ALA A 24 7.86 2.56 3.94
N MET A 25 6.75 2.35 4.64
CA MET A 25 6.07 3.38 5.43
C MET A 25 6.89 3.82 6.64
N VAL A 26 7.52 2.88 7.35
CA VAL A 26 8.41 3.20 8.48
C VAL A 26 9.62 4.01 8.03
N HIS A 27 10.20 3.68 6.87
CA HIS A 27 11.35 4.41 6.32
C HIS A 27 10.99 5.77 5.72
N ARG A 28 9.78 5.92 5.13
CA ARG A 28 9.31 7.20 4.58
C ARG A 28 8.72 8.15 5.62
N GLY A 29 8.17 7.60 6.71
CA GLY A 29 7.49 8.34 7.76
C GLY A 29 8.42 8.85 8.85
N ALA A 30 8.02 8.68 10.11
CA ALA A 30 8.74 9.16 11.29
C ALA A 30 10.14 8.53 11.49
N GLY A 31 10.48 7.50 10.70
CA GLY A 31 11.75 6.79 10.77
C GLY A 31 11.74 5.62 11.75
N LEU A 32 12.64 4.66 11.50
CA LEU A 32 12.72 3.39 12.24
C LEU A 32 12.82 3.59 13.77
N THR A 33 13.65 4.54 14.22
CA THR A 33 13.88 4.79 15.65
C THR A 33 12.64 5.35 16.35
N ALA A 34 11.93 6.27 15.70
CA ALA A 34 10.73 6.87 16.28
C ALA A 34 9.60 5.85 16.39
N VAL A 35 9.38 5.06 15.33
CA VAL A 35 8.37 4.00 15.32
C VAL A 35 8.73 2.89 16.31
N ALA A 36 10.01 2.51 16.42
CA ALA A 36 10.43 1.51 17.39
C ALA A 36 10.19 1.97 18.83
N GLY A 37 10.52 3.24 19.15
CA GLY A 37 10.24 3.82 20.45
C GLY A 37 8.74 3.87 20.78
N GLN A 38 7.92 4.20 19.79
CA GLN A 38 6.46 4.16 19.88
C GLN A 38 5.87 2.76 20.13
N LEU A 39 6.56 1.72 19.67
CA LEU A 39 6.16 0.33 19.81
C LEU A 39 6.77 -0.37 21.04
N ASP A 40 7.44 0.37 21.93
CA ASP A 40 8.21 -0.16 23.07
C ASP A 40 9.23 -1.24 22.64
N MET A 41 9.89 -1.06 21.51
CA MET A 41 10.90 -2.00 21.02
C MET A 41 12.19 -1.33 20.57
N ALA A 42 13.29 -2.09 20.61
CA ALA A 42 14.56 -1.62 20.09
C ALA A 42 14.49 -1.44 18.56
N PRO A 43 15.12 -0.39 17.99
CA PRO A 43 15.14 -0.17 16.54
C PRO A 43 15.67 -1.38 15.75
N SER A 44 16.69 -2.07 16.27
CA SER A 44 17.22 -3.30 15.66
C SER A 44 16.17 -4.42 15.60
N LYS A 45 15.36 -4.57 16.66
CA LYS A 45 14.30 -5.58 16.72
C LYS A 45 13.17 -5.28 15.74
N LEU A 46 12.81 -4.01 15.57
CA LEU A 46 11.84 -3.59 14.55
C LEU A 46 12.40 -3.84 13.15
N SER A 47 13.67 -3.52 12.90
CA SER A 47 14.35 -3.79 11.63
C SER A 47 14.33 -5.27 11.27
N GLU A 48 14.70 -6.16 12.20
CA GLU A 48 14.67 -7.61 11.99
C GLU A 48 13.26 -8.13 11.67
N LYS A 49 12.24 -7.61 12.37
CA LYS A 49 10.82 -7.94 12.11
C LYS A 49 10.35 -7.47 10.74
N LEU A 50 10.79 -6.29 10.32
CA LEU A 50 10.46 -5.72 9.00
C LEU A 50 11.25 -6.40 7.89
N ALA A 51 12.49 -6.83 8.13
CA ALA A 51 13.30 -7.60 7.18
C ALA A 51 12.80 -9.06 7.06
N GLY A 52 12.12 -9.58 8.07
CA GLY A 52 11.64 -10.96 8.12
C GLY A 52 12.68 -11.96 8.59
N CYS A 53 13.91 -11.51 8.88
CA CYS A 53 15.00 -12.32 9.39
C CYS A 53 15.80 -11.56 10.46
N ASP A 54 16.35 -12.29 11.43
CA ASP A 54 17.37 -11.75 12.34
C ASP A 54 18.75 -11.72 11.69
N SER A 55 19.70 -11.08 12.37
CA SER A 55 21.10 -11.03 11.95
C SER A 55 21.77 -12.42 11.84
N GLY A 56 21.14 -13.47 12.37
CA GLY A 56 21.57 -14.87 12.28
C GLY A 56 20.79 -15.71 11.26
N GLY A 57 19.95 -15.09 10.43
CA GLY A 57 19.16 -15.76 9.39
C GLY A 57 17.91 -16.50 9.88
N LYS A 58 17.52 -16.38 11.15
CA LYS A 58 16.26 -16.95 11.66
C LYS A 58 15.10 -16.05 11.30
N LEU A 59 13.99 -16.66 10.89
CA LEU A 59 12.78 -15.93 10.54
C LEU A 59 12.21 -15.19 11.76
N ARG A 60 12.14 -13.87 11.67
CA ARG A 60 11.53 -12.97 12.67
C ARG A 60 10.33 -12.30 12.01
N GLY A 61 9.15 -12.85 12.25
CA GLY A 61 7.92 -12.25 11.78
C GLY A 61 7.46 -11.05 12.62
N LEU A 62 6.76 -10.12 11.98
CA LEU A 62 5.83 -9.23 12.65
C LEU A 62 4.60 -10.06 13.07
N SER A 63 4.19 -9.97 14.33
CA SER A 63 2.93 -10.60 14.76
C SER A 63 1.73 -9.74 14.35
N ILE A 64 0.52 -10.31 14.40
CA ILE A 64 -0.71 -9.55 14.16
C ILE A 64 -0.90 -8.50 15.28
N ASP A 65 -0.56 -8.83 16.52
CA ASP A 65 -0.62 -7.89 17.64
C ASP A 65 0.32 -6.69 17.42
N ASP A 66 1.53 -6.94 16.90
CA ASP A 66 2.47 -5.87 16.52
C ASP A 66 1.89 -4.97 15.42
N LEU A 67 1.15 -5.55 14.46
CA LEU A 67 0.49 -4.80 13.38
C LEU A 67 -0.64 -3.92 13.92
N GLU A 68 -1.49 -4.45 14.78
CA GLU A 68 -2.56 -3.66 15.41
C GLU A 68 -1.97 -2.53 16.25
N ARG A 69 -0.91 -2.82 17.00
CA ARG A 69 -0.19 -1.82 17.80
C ARG A 69 0.46 -0.75 16.91
N TYR A 70 1.03 -1.14 15.77
CA TYR A 70 1.55 -0.20 14.77
C TYR A 70 0.46 0.76 14.33
N ILE A 71 -0.67 0.27 13.83
CA ILE A 71 -1.78 1.10 13.34
C ILE A 71 -2.31 2.02 14.46
N ALA A 72 -2.45 1.49 15.68
CA ALA A 72 -2.96 2.25 16.81
C ALA A 72 -2.05 3.42 17.19
N VAL A 73 -0.72 3.24 17.12
CA VAL A 73 0.26 4.24 17.56
C VAL A 73 0.66 5.20 16.44
N THR A 74 0.91 4.70 15.23
CA THR A 74 1.29 5.55 14.08
C THR A 74 0.09 6.24 13.44
N LYS A 75 -1.14 5.78 13.75
CA LYS A 75 -2.39 6.18 13.08
C LYS A 75 -2.38 5.94 11.56
N ASP A 76 -1.45 5.12 11.09
CA ASP A 76 -1.33 4.76 9.69
C ASP A 76 -2.26 3.59 9.37
N VAL A 77 -3.31 3.86 8.59
CA VAL A 77 -4.28 2.86 8.13
C VAL A 77 -3.93 2.29 6.75
N SER A 78 -2.82 2.72 6.15
CA SER A 78 -2.32 2.18 4.87
C SER A 78 -2.15 0.65 4.85
N PRO A 79 -1.77 -0.05 5.94
CA PRO A 79 -1.68 -1.52 5.93
C PRO A 79 -3.04 -2.19 5.72
N VAL A 80 -4.11 -1.57 6.22
CA VAL A 80 -5.49 -2.05 6.04
C VAL A 80 -5.94 -1.78 4.60
N HIS A 81 -5.66 -0.58 4.08
CA HIS A 81 -5.97 -0.23 2.70
C HIS A 81 -5.22 -1.13 1.70
N TYR A 82 -3.97 -1.51 2.00
CA TYR A 82 -3.21 -2.49 1.24
C TYR A 82 -3.91 -3.85 1.16
N LEU A 83 -4.41 -4.36 2.30
CA LEU A 83 -5.11 -5.65 2.34
C LEU A 83 -6.44 -5.59 1.59
N ILE A 84 -7.15 -4.47 1.70
CA ILE A 84 -8.39 -4.22 0.94
C ILE A 84 -8.10 -4.19 -0.56
N GLU A 85 -7.08 -3.42 -1.00
CA GLU A 85 -6.66 -3.37 -2.41
C GLU A 85 -6.28 -4.76 -2.93
N ARG A 86 -5.52 -5.52 -2.14
CA ARG A 86 -4.97 -6.80 -2.58
C ARG A 86 -5.99 -7.94 -2.64
N TYR A 87 -6.94 -7.97 -1.71
CA TYR A 87 -7.81 -9.13 -1.52
C TYR A 87 -9.30 -8.84 -1.66
N LEU A 88 -9.71 -7.57 -1.62
CA LEU A 88 -11.12 -7.16 -1.61
C LEU A 88 -11.54 -6.50 -2.94
N ILE A 89 -10.59 -6.18 -3.83
CA ILE A 89 -10.92 -5.80 -5.21
C ILE A 89 -11.47 -7.04 -5.91
N THR A 90 -12.77 -7.01 -6.21
CA THR A 90 -13.39 -8.06 -7.01
C THR A 90 -12.94 -7.94 -8.46
N PRO A 91 -12.89 -9.05 -9.22
CA PRO A 91 -12.53 -9.01 -10.63
C PRO A 91 -13.44 -8.08 -11.46
N GLU A 92 -14.69 -7.87 -11.05
CA GLU A 92 -15.57 -6.89 -11.69
C GLU A 92 -15.11 -5.44 -11.46
N ALA A 93 -14.64 -5.11 -10.25
CA ALA A 93 -14.13 -3.78 -9.92
C ALA A 93 -12.83 -3.48 -10.67
N ALA A 94 -11.91 -4.45 -10.75
CA ALA A 94 -10.67 -4.32 -11.52
C ALA A 94 -10.95 -4.13 -13.02
N SER A 95 -11.95 -4.83 -13.56
CA SER A 95 -12.36 -4.68 -14.97
C SER A 95 -12.99 -3.33 -15.25
N ALA A 96 -13.78 -2.79 -14.32
CA ALA A 96 -14.38 -1.46 -14.43
C ALA A 96 -13.34 -0.34 -14.38
N GLU A 97 -12.33 -0.45 -13.51
CA GLU A 97 -11.20 0.49 -13.47
C GLU A 97 -10.37 0.41 -14.76
N ALA A 98 -10.03 -0.79 -15.24
CA ALA A 98 -9.31 -0.97 -16.49
C ALA A 98 -10.08 -0.40 -17.69
N LEU A 99 -11.42 -0.55 -17.71
CA LEU A 99 -12.27 0.04 -18.75
C LEU A 99 -12.31 1.57 -18.65
N ALA A 100 -12.34 2.13 -17.44
CA ALA A 100 -12.30 3.57 -17.22
C ALA A 100 -10.95 4.17 -17.64
N GLU A 101 -9.85 3.48 -17.33
CA GLU A 101 -8.49 3.87 -17.72
C GLU A 101 -8.30 3.74 -19.23
N LEU A 102 -8.84 2.69 -19.86
CA LEU A 102 -8.88 2.54 -21.31
C LEU A 102 -9.64 3.69 -21.97
N HIS A 103 -10.83 4.05 -21.47
CA HIS A 103 -11.60 5.20 -22.00
C HIS A 103 -10.83 6.51 -21.88
N LYS A 104 -10.19 6.76 -20.72
CA LYS A 104 -9.38 7.95 -20.51
C LYS A 104 -8.21 8.00 -21.50
N ASN A 105 -7.50 6.89 -21.67
CA ASN A 105 -6.37 6.81 -22.59
C ASN A 105 -6.81 6.96 -24.06
N LEU A 106 -7.91 6.33 -24.46
CA LEU A 106 -8.49 6.49 -25.80
C LEU A 106 -8.89 7.94 -26.08
N SER A 107 -9.50 8.63 -25.11
CA SER A 107 -9.85 10.05 -25.26
C SER A 107 -8.63 10.96 -25.39
N ALA A 108 -7.55 10.67 -24.65
CA ALA A 108 -6.30 11.40 -24.77
C ALA A 108 -5.63 11.14 -26.13
N LEU A 109 -5.66 9.88 -26.59
CA LEU A 109 -5.03 9.46 -27.84
C LEU A 109 -5.78 10.03 -29.05
N SER A 110 -7.12 10.03 -29.02
CA SER A 110 -7.94 10.67 -30.06
C SER A 110 -7.71 12.18 -30.14
N GLY A 111 -7.59 12.86 -29.00
CA GLY A 111 -7.23 14.27 -28.95
C GLY A 111 -5.83 14.56 -29.50
N THR A 112 -4.89 13.64 -29.33
CA THR A 112 -3.51 13.77 -29.86
C THR A 112 -3.46 13.49 -31.36
N LEU A 113 -4.19 12.47 -31.84
CA LEU A 113 -4.34 12.15 -33.26
C LEU A 113 -5.06 13.27 -34.03
N ALA A 114 -6.09 13.86 -33.45
CA ALA A 114 -6.78 15.02 -34.02
C ALA A 114 -5.84 16.21 -34.23
N LYS A 115 -4.93 16.47 -33.29
CA LYS A 115 -3.89 17.51 -33.43
C LYS A 115 -2.88 17.21 -34.54
N MET A 116 -2.68 15.94 -34.88
CA MET A 116 -1.84 15.51 -36.00
C MET A 116 -2.61 15.38 -37.33
N GLY A 117 -3.91 15.73 -37.36
CA GLY A 117 -4.74 15.66 -38.55
C GLY A 117 -5.17 14.24 -38.95
N ILE A 118 -4.91 13.23 -38.12
CA ILE A 118 -5.29 11.83 -38.35
C ILE A 118 -6.66 11.60 -37.70
N ARG A 119 -7.69 11.37 -38.52
CA ARG A 119 -9.06 11.11 -38.05
C ARG A 119 -9.19 9.62 -37.69
N TRP A 120 -9.26 9.33 -36.39
CA TRP A 120 -9.56 7.99 -35.88
C TRP A 120 -11.05 7.65 -36.13
N PRO A 121 -11.41 6.40 -36.47
CA PRO A 121 -12.80 5.98 -36.65
C PRO A 121 -13.61 6.03 -35.34
#